data_AF-A0A2G9I3R3-F1
#
_entry.id   AF-A0A2G9I3R3-F1
#
_cell.length_a   1.000
_cell.length_b   1.000
_cell.length_c   1.000
_cell.angle_alpha   90.00
_cell.angle_beta   90.00
_cell.angle_gamma   90.00
#
_symmetry.space_group_name_H-M   'P 1'
#
loop_
_entity.id
_entity.type
_entity.pdbx_description
1 polymer ?
#
loop_
_entity_poly.entity_id
_entity_poly.type
_entity_poly.pdbx_seq_one_letter_code
_entity_poly.pdbx_strand_id
1 'polypeptide(L)'
;MVAHVSDFGIAKLVHAKDNAVLTKTLATFGYIAPEYGSEGLVSTKCDVYSFGIMLMETFTRKRPTDDLFTAGLSLRQWIYDTYPHSLTHVSDATLLNPSEESFYKNVECISLIMRLALDCSSELPGERINMKDALATLQKIRKRFSSHL
;
A
#
# COMPACT_ATOMS: atom_id res chain seq x y z
N MET A 1 18.88 -6.34 -5.53
CA MET A 1 18.84 -4.94 -5.06
C MET A 1 18.29 -4.91 -3.63
N VAL A 2 18.70 -3.92 -2.82
CA VAL A 2 18.22 -3.73 -1.44
C VAL A 2 17.68 -2.31 -1.32
N ALA A 3 16.43 -2.17 -0.91
CA ALA A 3 15.79 -0.87 -0.69
C ALA A 3 16.14 -0.31 0.69
N HIS A 4 16.32 1.01 0.79
CA HIS A 4 16.57 1.73 2.03
C HIS A 4 15.60 2.91 2.12
N VAL A 5 14.99 3.10 3.28
CA VAL A 5 14.09 4.24 3.55
C VAL A 5 14.93 5.45 3.95
N SER A 6 14.62 6.62 3.37
CA SER A 6 15.31 7.88 3.61
C SER A 6 14.32 9.04 3.78
N ASP A 7 14.83 10.26 3.94
CA ASP A 7 14.05 11.50 4.06
C ASP A 7 13.11 11.56 5.28
N PHE A 8 13.72 11.67 6.46
CA PHE A 8 13.00 11.78 7.74
C PHE A 8 12.65 13.23 8.11
N GLY A 9 12.64 14.17 7.16
CA GLY A 9 12.47 15.62 7.43
C GLY A 9 11.14 15.99 8.08
N ILE A 10 10.11 15.15 7.92
CA ILE A 10 8.78 15.34 8.52
C ILE A 10 8.46 14.32 9.64
N ALA A 11 9.39 13.43 9.96
CA ALA A 11 9.19 12.38 10.96
C ALA A 11 8.90 12.98 12.35
N LYS A 12 8.05 12.30 13.12
CA LYS A 12 7.68 12.70 14.48
C LYS A 12 8.03 11.60 15.47
N LEU A 13 8.55 11.99 16.63
CA LEU A 13 8.69 11.09 17.77
C LEU A 13 7.33 11.00 18.47
N VAL A 14 6.79 9.79 18.55
CA VAL A 14 5.53 9.50 19.24
C VAL A 14 5.89 8.73 20.51
N HIS A 15 5.46 9.22 21.68
CA HIS A 15 5.67 8.49 22.92
C HIS A 15 4.86 7.19 22.90
N ALA A 16 5.40 6.11 23.48
CA ALA A 16 4.72 4.81 23.49
C ALA A 16 3.35 4.79 24.20
N LYS A 17 3.05 5.81 25.02
CA LYS A 17 1.75 6.00 25.66
C LYS A 17 0.75 6.76 24.79
N ASP A 18 1.25 7.51 23.82
CA ASP A 18 0.43 8.32 22.92
C ASP A 18 0.19 7.52 21.64
N ASN A 19 -1.08 7.32 21.30
CA ASN A 19 -1.45 6.57 20.10
C ASN A 19 -1.31 7.43 18.82
N ALA A 20 -1.27 8.76 18.96
CA ALA A 20 -1.11 9.71 17.85
C ALA A 20 -0.58 11.06 18.37
N VAL A 21 -0.02 11.86 17.47
CA VAL A 21 0.45 13.24 17.70
C VAL A 21 -0.24 14.18 16.73
N LEU A 22 -0.60 15.38 17.18
CA LEU A 22 -1.13 16.42 16.30
C LEU A 22 0.01 17.15 15.58
N THR A 23 -0.13 17.37 14.27
CA THR A 23 0.84 18.10 13.46
C THR A 23 0.16 19.07 12.49
N LYS A 24 0.87 20.13 12.12
CA LYS A 24 0.51 21.05 11.02
C LYS A 24 1.38 20.83 9.77
N THR A 25 2.31 19.88 9.83
CA THR A 25 3.16 19.53 8.70
C THR A 25 2.30 18.89 7.62
N LEU A 26 2.44 19.35 6.37
CA LEU A 26 1.79 18.72 5.22
C LEU A 26 2.56 17.46 4.83
N ALA A 27 1.84 16.40 4.49
CA ALA A 27 2.41 15.20 3.89
C ALA A 27 2.19 15.17 2.38
N THR A 28 2.70 14.12 1.75
CA THR A 28 2.59 13.92 0.30
C THR A 28 1.18 13.47 -0.07
N PHE A 29 0.48 14.31 -0.84
CA PHE A 29 -0.84 13.99 -1.39
C PHE A 29 -0.87 12.61 -2.08
N GLY A 30 -1.99 11.90 -1.90
CA GLY A 30 -2.17 10.53 -2.38
C GLY A 30 -1.66 9.45 -1.43
N TYR A 31 -0.73 9.75 -0.52
CA TYR A 31 -0.24 8.82 0.51
C TYR A 31 -0.74 9.13 1.92
N ILE A 32 -1.42 10.27 2.09
CA ILE A 32 -1.88 10.76 3.39
C ILE A 32 -3.03 9.87 3.89
N ALA A 33 -2.87 9.31 5.09
CA ALA A 33 -3.96 8.63 5.78
C ALA A 33 -5.12 9.61 6.08
N PRO A 34 -6.39 9.16 6.06
CA PRO A 34 -7.54 10.05 6.22
C PRO A 34 -7.44 10.96 7.46
N GLU A 35 -7.13 10.38 8.62
CA GLU A 35 -7.02 11.09 9.91
C GLU A 35 -5.87 12.11 9.94
N TYR A 36 -4.81 11.89 9.15
CA TYR A 36 -3.75 12.86 8.99
C TYR A 36 -4.23 14.02 8.10
N GLY A 37 -4.89 13.72 6.99
CA GLY A 37 -5.40 14.73 6.07
C GLY A 37 -6.52 15.60 6.65
N SER A 38 -7.40 15.02 7.46
CA SER A 38 -8.57 15.71 8.03
C SER A 38 -8.28 16.42 9.35
N GLU A 39 -7.54 15.76 10.24
CA GLU A 39 -7.38 16.21 11.64
C GLU A 39 -5.93 16.57 11.98
N GLY A 40 -4.96 16.26 11.11
CA GLY A 40 -3.54 16.44 11.42
C GLY A 40 -3.02 15.40 12.41
N LEU A 41 -3.72 14.28 12.61
CA LEU A 41 -3.32 13.22 13.52
C LEU A 41 -2.34 12.27 12.84
N VAL A 42 -1.12 12.18 13.37
CA VAL A 42 -0.08 11.26 12.89
C VAL A 42 0.21 10.16 13.89
N SER A 43 0.35 8.94 13.38
CA SER A 43 0.69 7.75 14.15
C SER A 43 1.44 6.76 13.28
N THR A 44 1.94 5.68 13.87
CA THR A 44 2.53 4.56 13.09
C THR A 44 1.50 3.91 12.16
N LYS A 45 0.19 4.07 12.40
CA LYS A 45 -0.87 3.60 11.50
C LYS A 45 -0.98 4.45 10.23
N CYS A 46 -0.54 5.70 10.26
CA CYS A 46 -0.44 6.53 9.06
C CYS A 46 0.67 5.99 8.15
N ASP A 47 1.81 5.58 8.71
CA ASP A 47 2.89 4.95 7.94
C ASP A 47 2.45 3.64 7.28
N VAL A 48 1.64 2.83 7.98
CA VAL A 48 1.06 1.59 7.41
C VAL A 48 0.13 1.92 6.24
N TYR A 49 -0.68 2.97 6.35
CA TYR A 49 -1.55 3.39 5.24
C TYR A 49 -0.72 3.78 4.01
N SER A 50 0.27 4.67 4.19
CA SER A 50 1.16 5.10 3.11
C SER A 50 1.93 3.93 2.48
N PHE A 51 2.33 2.95 3.29
CA PHE A 51 2.93 1.71 2.79
C PHE A 51 1.97 0.90 1.90
N GLY A 52 0.69 0.80 2.28
CA GLY A 52 -0.33 0.16 1.45
C GLY A 52 -0.48 0.85 0.08
N ILE A 53 -0.53 2.18 0.06
CA ILE A 53 -0.56 2.96 -1.19
C ILE A 53 0.69 2.71 -2.04
N MET A 54 1.88 2.72 -1.43
CA MET A 54 3.14 2.44 -2.13
C MET A 54 3.17 1.03 -2.75
N LEU A 55 2.62 0.02 -2.07
CA LEU A 55 2.48 -1.33 -2.65
C LEU A 55 1.56 -1.31 -3.88
N MET A 56 0.41 -0.63 -3.81
CA MET A 56 -0.49 -0.50 -4.97
C MET A 56 0.20 0.20 -6.13
N GLU A 57 0.87 1.32 -5.88
CA GLU A 57 1.64 2.05 -6.89
C GLU A 57 2.71 1.15 -7.54
N THR A 58 3.46 0.39 -6.73
CA THR A 58 4.53 -0.50 -7.22
C THR A 58 4.03 -1.54 -8.22
N PHE A 59 2.88 -2.16 -7.93
CA PHE A 59 2.36 -3.26 -8.75
C PHE A 59 1.41 -2.82 -9.88
N THR A 60 0.92 -1.58 -9.83
CA THR A 60 0.06 -1.00 -10.89
C THR A 60 0.86 -0.10 -11.83
N ARG A 61 2.03 0.39 -11.38
CA ARG A 61 2.81 1.45 -12.02
C ARG A 61 2.03 2.76 -12.22
N LYS A 62 0.99 2.98 -11.40
CA LYS A 62 0.18 4.20 -11.40
C LYS A 62 0.48 5.03 -10.17
N ARG A 63 0.75 6.32 -10.37
CA ARG A 63 1.00 7.23 -9.25
C ARG A 63 -0.33 7.56 -8.58
N PRO A 64 -0.40 7.67 -7.24
CA PRO A 64 -1.61 8.11 -6.55
C PRO A 64 -2.14 9.48 -6.99
N THR A 65 -1.31 10.26 -7.67
CA THR A 65 -1.61 11.60 -8.20
C THR A 65 -1.79 11.64 -9.72
N ASP A 66 -1.89 10.50 -10.41
CA ASP A 66 -2.18 10.49 -11.84
C ASP A 66 -3.57 11.07 -12.12
N ASP A 67 -3.78 11.67 -13.31
CA ASP A 67 -5.03 12.34 -13.70
C ASP A 67 -6.28 11.44 -13.64
N LEU A 68 -6.06 10.11 -13.65
CA LEU A 68 -7.09 9.09 -13.44
C LEU A 68 -7.73 9.17 -12.04
N PHE A 69 -7.02 9.70 -11.05
CA PHE A 69 -7.43 9.75 -9.64
C PHE A 69 -7.87 11.17 -9.26
N THR A 70 -8.83 11.70 -10.01
CA THR A 70 -9.42 13.02 -9.81
C THR A 70 -10.86 12.92 -9.29
N ALA A 71 -11.45 14.05 -8.90
CA ALA A 71 -12.85 14.14 -8.46
C ALA A 71 -13.24 13.18 -7.30
N GLY A 72 -12.30 12.89 -6.39
CA GLY A 72 -12.53 12.05 -5.22
C GLY A 72 -12.28 10.55 -5.44
N LEU A 73 -11.93 10.12 -6.66
CA LEU A 73 -11.46 8.76 -6.89
C LEU A 73 -9.99 8.66 -6.49
N SER A 74 -9.66 7.79 -5.52
CA SER A 74 -8.27 7.51 -5.13
C SER A 74 -7.76 6.20 -5.76
N LEU A 75 -6.43 6.04 -5.83
CA LEU A 75 -5.81 4.78 -6.23
C LEU A 75 -6.35 3.60 -5.40
N ARG A 76 -6.46 3.78 -4.07
CA ARG A 76 -7.03 2.77 -3.17
C ARG A 76 -8.45 2.39 -3.57
N GLN A 77 -9.33 3.39 -3.78
CA GLN A 77 -10.72 3.14 -4.12
C GLN A 77 -10.84 2.40 -5.45
N TRP A 78 -10.08 2.84 -6.46
CA TRP A 78 -10.01 2.17 -7.75
C TRP A 78 -9.56 0.71 -7.64
N ILE A 79 -8.54 0.43 -6.82
CA ILE A 79 -8.10 -0.95 -6.55
C ILE A 79 -9.21 -1.71 -5.85
N TYR A 80 -9.77 -1.19 -4.75
CA TYR A 80 -10.83 -1.85 -3.98
C TYR A 80 -12.01 -2.27 -4.85
N ASP A 81 -12.45 -1.41 -5.77
CA ASP A 81 -13.58 -1.65 -6.66
C ASP A 81 -13.23 -2.60 -7.82
N THR A 82 -12.00 -2.55 -8.33
CA THR A 82 -11.63 -3.27 -9.56
C THR A 82 -11.00 -4.65 -9.28
N TYR A 83 -10.19 -4.78 -8.22
CA TYR A 83 -9.41 -6.00 -7.97
C TYR A 83 -10.25 -7.27 -7.76
N PRO A 84 -11.48 -7.25 -7.19
CA PRO A 84 -12.29 -8.47 -7.04
C PRO A 84 -12.76 -9.02 -8.38
N HIS A 85 -12.81 -8.17 -9.41
CA HIS A 85 -13.34 -8.50 -10.73
C HIS A 85 -12.25 -8.71 -11.77
N SER A 86 -11.16 -7.93 -11.72
CA SER A 86 -10.09 -8.01 -12.72
C SER A 86 -8.74 -7.51 -12.20
N LEU A 87 -7.89 -8.44 -11.77
CA LEU A 87 -6.52 -8.11 -11.36
C LEU A 87 -5.61 -7.75 -12.56
N THR A 88 -5.88 -8.32 -13.73
CA THR A 88 -5.10 -8.06 -14.95
C THR A 88 -5.28 -6.64 -15.46
N HIS A 89 -6.42 -6.01 -15.19
CA HIS A 89 -6.68 -4.62 -15.58
C HIS A 89 -5.99 -3.60 -14.65
N VAL A 90 -5.76 -3.97 -13.39
CA VAL A 90 -5.12 -3.07 -12.42
C VAL A 90 -3.60 -3.19 -12.40
N SER A 91 -3.06 -4.37 -12.69
CA SER A 91 -1.63 -4.66 -12.57
C SER A 91 -0.84 -4.11 -13.77
N ASP A 92 0.45 -3.80 -13.56
CA ASP A 92 1.36 -3.48 -14.65
C ASP A 92 1.40 -4.63 -15.67
N ALA A 93 1.12 -4.33 -16.93
CA ALA A 93 1.07 -5.30 -18.02
C ALA A 93 2.41 -6.06 -18.20
N THR A 94 3.53 -5.46 -17.78
CA THR A 94 4.84 -6.12 -17.82
C THR A 94 5.02 -7.21 -16.76
N LEU A 95 4.15 -7.26 -15.75
CA LEU A 95 4.17 -8.29 -14.70
C LEU A 95 3.30 -9.52 -15.03
N LEU A 96 2.34 -9.35 -15.95
CA LEU A 96 1.30 -10.34 -16.26
C LEU A 96 1.23 -10.60 -17.77
N ASN A 97 2.25 -11.30 -18.30
CA ASN A 97 2.26 -11.76 -19.69
C ASN A 97 1.47 -13.08 -19.82
N PRO A 98 0.34 -13.13 -20.56
CA PRO A 98 -0.45 -14.35 -20.71
C PRO A 98 0.28 -15.51 -21.39
N SER A 99 1.38 -15.22 -22.10
CA SER A 99 2.20 -16.22 -22.78
C SER A 99 3.25 -16.87 -21.87
N GLU A 100 3.42 -16.39 -20.64
CA GLU A 100 4.37 -16.96 -19.68
C GLU A 100 3.73 -18.07 -18.85
N GLU A 101 4.47 -19.17 -18.63
CA GLU A 101 4.04 -20.27 -17.76
C GLU A 101 3.78 -19.80 -16.31
N SER A 102 4.51 -18.77 -15.86
CA SER A 102 4.32 -18.14 -14.56
C SER A 102 3.08 -17.24 -14.45
N PHE A 103 2.28 -17.07 -15.51
CA PHE A 103 1.16 -16.13 -15.51
C PHE A 103 0.20 -16.33 -14.33
N TYR A 104 -0.36 -17.53 -14.15
CA TYR A 104 -1.30 -17.80 -13.05
C TYR A 104 -0.65 -17.64 -11.67
N LYS A 105 0.63 -17.98 -11.56
CA LYS A 105 1.42 -17.84 -10.33
C LYS A 105 1.64 -16.36 -9.99
N ASN A 106 1.92 -15.53 -10.99
CA ASN A 106 2.08 -14.08 -10.83
C ASN A 106 0.74 -13.42 -10.48
N VAL A 107 -0.35 -13.80 -11.15
CA VAL A 107 -1.71 -13.34 -10.82
C VAL A 107 -2.03 -13.64 -9.35
N GLU A 108 -1.79 -14.88 -8.89
CA GLU A 108 -2.04 -15.24 -7.49
C GLU A 108 -1.16 -14.45 -6.52
N CYS A 109 0.14 -14.31 -6.83
CA CYS A 109 1.07 -13.55 -6.00
C CYS A 109 0.65 -12.09 -5.86
N ILE A 110 0.35 -11.42 -6.97
CA ILE A 110 -0.09 -10.02 -6.99
C ILE A 110 -1.44 -9.88 -6.27
N SER A 111 -2.36 -10.84 -6.42
CA SER A 111 -3.65 -10.82 -5.71
C SER A 111 -3.46 -10.78 -4.19
N LEU A 112 -2.54 -11.59 -3.67
CA LEU A 112 -2.24 -11.63 -2.24
C LEU A 112 -1.55 -10.34 -1.76
N ILE A 113 -0.70 -9.74 -2.60
CA ILE A 113 -0.06 -8.46 -2.29
C ILE A 113 -1.09 -7.31 -2.31
N MET A 114 -2.01 -7.27 -3.27
CA MET A 114 -3.06 -6.26 -3.33
C MET A 114 -4.01 -6.36 -2.16
N ARG A 115 -4.37 -7.58 -1.73
CA ARG A 115 -5.15 -7.77 -0.51
C ARG A 115 -4.42 -7.21 0.71
N LEU A 116 -3.14 -7.54 0.88
CA LEU A 116 -2.34 -6.99 1.97
C LEU A 116 -2.27 -5.46 1.90
N ALA A 117 -2.11 -4.88 0.70
CA ALA A 117 -2.07 -3.44 0.52
C ALA A 117 -3.37 -2.79 0.99
N LEU A 118 -4.53 -3.39 0.66
CA LEU A 118 -5.84 -2.94 1.14
C LEU A 118 -5.99 -3.06 2.66
N ASP A 119 -5.52 -4.15 3.27
CA ASP A 119 -5.51 -4.34 4.73
C ASP A 119 -4.60 -3.30 5.43
N CYS A 120 -3.51 -2.88 4.78
CA CYS A 120 -2.64 -1.82 5.27
C CYS A 120 -3.28 -0.44 5.15
N SER A 121 -4.05 -0.21 4.08
CA SER A 121 -4.65 1.08 3.77
C SER A 121 -6.14 1.15 4.11
N SER A 122 -6.64 0.44 5.13
CA SER A 122 -8.04 0.66 5.57
C SER A 122 -8.27 2.13 5.93
N GLU A 123 -9.44 2.67 5.64
CA GLU A 123 -9.78 4.06 5.99
C GLU A 123 -9.71 4.25 7.52
N LEU A 124 -10.18 3.26 8.29
CA LEU A 124 -10.15 3.29 9.74
C LEU A 124 -8.80 2.82 10.30
N PRO A 125 -8.10 3.63 11.12
CA PRO A 125 -6.79 3.25 11.67
C PRO A 125 -6.80 1.95 12.49
N GLY A 126 -7.91 1.67 13.18
CA GLY A 126 -8.09 0.48 14.01
C GLY A 126 -8.22 -0.82 13.22
N GLU A 127 -8.65 -0.74 11.95
CA GLU A 127 -8.79 -1.90 11.07
C GLU A 127 -7.50 -2.21 10.30
N ARG A 128 -6.57 -1.25 10.24
CA ARG A 128 -5.28 -1.47 9.57
C ARG A 128 -4.48 -2.52 10.31
N ILE A 129 -3.85 -3.42 9.57
CA ILE A 129 -2.82 -4.31 10.11
C ILE A 129 -1.66 -3.50 10.72
N ASN A 130 -0.78 -4.09 11.53
CA ASN A 130 0.45 -3.43 11.97
C ASN A 130 1.63 -3.83 11.07
N MET A 131 2.72 -3.06 11.15
CA MET A 131 3.84 -3.25 10.23
C MET A 131 4.58 -4.59 10.40
N LYS A 132 4.58 -5.15 11.61
CA LYS A 132 5.18 -6.48 11.88
C LYS A 132 4.38 -7.58 11.19
N ASP A 133 3.06 -7.52 11.27
CA ASP A 133 2.19 -8.53 10.67
C ASP A 133 2.16 -8.41 9.14
N ALA A 134 2.20 -7.19 8.59
CA ALA A 134 2.36 -6.98 7.16
C ALA A 134 3.70 -7.52 6.63
N LEU A 135 4.82 -7.31 7.36
CA LEU A 135 6.10 -7.94 7.05
C LEU A 135 5.99 -9.48 7.08
N ALA A 136 5.37 -10.05 8.10
CA ALA A 136 5.19 -11.49 8.22
C ALA A 136 4.37 -12.05 7.05
N THR A 137 3.32 -11.34 6.61
CA THR A 137 2.51 -11.70 5.44
C THR A 137 3.32 -11.65 4.15
N LEU A 138 4.10 -10.59 3.91
CA LEU A 138 4.99 -10.51 2.75
C LEU A 138 6.04 -11.63 2.72
N GLN A 139 6.61 -11.97 3.88
CA GLN A 139 7.56 -13.09 3.98
C GLN A 139 6.89 -14.43 3.65
N LYS A 140 5.63 -14.64 4.05
CA LYS A 140 4.86 -15.84 3.69
C LYS A 140 4.58 -15.89 2.19
N ILE A 141 4.14 -14.78 1.60
CA ILE A 141 3.93 -14.66 0.14
C ILE A 141 5.23 -14.98 -0.59
N ARG A 142 6.34 -14.33 -0.22
CA ARG A 142 7.65 -14.58 -0.82
C ARG A 142 8.05 -16.06 -0.73
N LYS A 143 7.97 -16.68 0.45
CA LYS A 143 8.30 -18.11 0.61
C LYS A 143 7.46 -19.02 -0.30
N ARG A 144 6.17 -18.70 -0.47
CA ARG A 144 5.25 -19.47 -1.32
C ARG A 144 5.64 -19.39 -2.80
N PHE A 145 6.10 -18.23 -3.28
CA PHE A 145 6.35 -18.01 -4.70
C PHE A 145 7.83 -18.08 -5.11
N SER A 146 8.77 -17.95 -4.18
CA SER A 146 10.23 -18.00 -4.41
C SER A 146 10.84 -19.41 -4.35
N SER A 147 10.05 -20.48 -4.36
CA SER A 147 10.55 -21.86 -4.22
C SER A 147 11.40 -22.41 -5.38
N HIS A 148 11.83 -21.58 -6.35
CA HIS A 148 12.67 -21.97 -7.50
C HIS A 148 13.85 -21.00 -7.74
N LEU A 149 14.40 -20.40 -6.67
CA LEU A 149 15.71 -19.75 -6.70
C LEU A 149 16.72 -20.58 -5.91
#